data_AF-A0A1Y3TW17-F1
#
_entry.id   AF-A0A1Y3TW17-F1
#
_cell.length_a   1.000
_cell.length_b   1.000
_cell.length_c   1.000
_cell.angle_alpha   90.00
_cell.angle_beta   90.00
_cell.angle_gamma   90.00
#
_symmetry.space_group_name_H-M   'P 1'
#
loop_
_entity.id
_entity.type
_entity.pdbx_description
1 polymer ?
#
loop_
_entity_poly.entity_id
_entity_poly.type
_entity_poly.pdbx_seq_one_letter_code
_entity_poly.pdbx_strand_id
1 'polypeptide(L)'
;MNMFTTKKKLCIGAAGLMLGALLAAPARAQAPYLTTESTVAELHANEGIVGSGFDSWDRGSLWPEQPWEYANWTLRQYTGDTAADAVAGLNLIIDNYNKGIQVTYPLYTQEEIAQEPSRADAEIYYFPAEEPGTKYALLLSGNMMERSARVDECCGAVSQLHEMGYAAFILKYRMGHNLTDNANYNDLVRAVQFITEHAGELGVQAEDYALVGHSAGGQLCGIFGTDRMGYSNYGLPKPGALLLAYPIVNYMYSKPCFFYAYDGAEPGDYLAPGDYYYNIELAAEVTANFPPTYHWYGRNDKTLGLIFQPLQSPALDRALERNGVMHQMVVYDNAPHGVGVGTGTDAEGWLYDAADFWEEAVAAQEE
;
A
#
# COMPACT_ATOMS: atom_id res chain seq x y z
N MET A 1 -79.52 -8.46 -11.25
CA MET A 1 -78.68 -7.29 -11.57
C MET A 1 -77.29 -7.59 -11.00
N ASN A 2 -76.42 -8.17 -11.83
CA ASN A 2 -75.14 -8.76 -11.41
C ASN A 2 -73.97 -7.87 -11.85
N MET A 3 -73.00 -7.70 -10.95
CA MET A 3 -71.61 -7.39 -11.26
C MET A 3 -71.03 -8.48 -12.17
N PHE A 4 -70.16 -8.10 -13.12
CA PHE A 4 -68.77 -8.55 -13.25
C PHE A 4 -68.19 -8.12 -14.62
N THR A 5 -67.08 -7.37 -14.53
CA THR A 5 -65.88 -7.31 -15.40
C THR A 5 -65.92 -7.91 -16.82
N THR A 6 -65.40 -7.15 -17.80
CA THR A 6 -64.10 -7.39 -18.50
C THR A 6 -64.09 -6.57 -19.79
N LYS A 7 -63.13 -5.65 -19.96
CA LYS A 7 -62.76 -5.14 -21.29
C LYS A 7 -61.29 -5.44 -21.54
N LYS A 8 -61.05 -6.16 -22.64
CA LYS A 8 -59.75 -6.58 -23.15
C LYS A 8 -59.57 -5.94 -24.53
N LYS A 9 -58.34 -5.47 -24.79
CA LYS A 9 -57.73 -5.18 -26.11
C LYS A 9 -58.28 -3.90 -26.79
N LEU A 10 -57.51 -3.08 -27.51
CA LEU A 10 -56.33 -3.29 -28.34
C LEU A 10 -55.78 -1.88 -28.68
N CYS A 11 -54.50 -1.58 -28.47
CA CYS A 11 -53.82 -0.48 -29.17
C CYS A 11 -52.45 -0.96 -29.60
N ILE A 12 -52.35 -1.29 -30.89
CA ILE A 12 -51.12 -1.61 -31.61
C ILE A 12 -50.65 -0.31 -32.29
N GLY A 13 -49.35 -0.04 -32.18
CA GLY A 13 -48.59 0.62 -33.24
C GLY A 13 -48.28 2.10 -33.07
N ALA A 14 -47.09 2.39 -32.54
CA ALA A 14 -46.19 3.44 -33.04
C ALA A 14 -44.83 3.35 -32.30
N ALA A 15 -44.01 2.36 -32.64
CA ALA A 15 -42.58 2.35 -32.29
C ALA A 15 -41.80 2.47 -33.61
N GLY A 16 -41.76 3.68 -34.15
CA GLY A 16 -41.01 4.02 -35.35
C GLY A 16 -39.75 4.78 -34.96
N LEU A 17 -38.60 4.14 -35.18
CA LEU A 17 -37.31 4.72 -35.56
C LEU A 17 -36.77 5.89 -34.71
N MET A 18 -35.96 5.55 -33.70
CA MET A 18 -34.84 6.37 -33.24
C MET A 18 -33.58 5.50 -33.21
N LEU A 19 -33.12 5.08 -34.40
CA LEU A 19 -31.73 4.68 -34.61
C LEU A 19 -31.07 5.85 -35.35
N GLY A 20 -30.20 6.59 -34.66
CA GLY A 20 -29.50 7.73 -35.25
C GLY A 20 -28.43 8.28 -34.33
N ALA A 21 -27.19 7.89 -34.64
CA ALA A 21 -25.93 8.49 -34.20
C ALA A 21 -25.55 8.36 -32.70
N LEU A 22 -25.09 7.16 -32.32
CA LEU A 22 -23.92 7.09 -31.43
C LEU A 22 -22.75 7.70 -32.22
N LEU A 23 -22.42 8.95 -31.93
CA LEU A 23 -21.13 9.51 -32.28
C LEU A 23 -20.09 8.56 -31.66
N ALA A 24 -19.36 7.83 -32.48
CA ALA A 24 -18.15 7.17 -32.02
C ALA A 24 -17.26 8.27 -31.46
N ALA A 25 -17.14 8.33 -30.13
CA ALA A 25 -16.12 9.16 -29.51
C ALA A 25 -14.79 8.78 -30.18
N PRO A 26 -13.95 9.74 -30.60
CA PRO A 26 -12.65 9.40 -31.17
C PRO A 26 -11.95 8.47 -30.19
N ALA A 27 -11.49 7.31 -30.68
CA ALA A 27 -10.72 6.39 -29.86
C ALA A 27 -9.58 7.19 -29.23
N ARG A 28 -9.61 7.30 -27.89
CA ARG A 28 -8.57 8.02 -27.15
C ARG A 28 -7.24 7.37 -27.52
N ALA A 29 -6.25 8.19 -27.90
CA ALA A 29 -4.91 7.66 -28.07
C ALA A 29 -4.47 7.06 -26.74
N GLN A 30 -3.88 5.86 -26.76
CA GLN A 30 -3.36 5.24 -25.55
C GLN A 30 -2.28 6.15 -24.97
N ALA A 31 -2.31 6.35 -23.66
CA ALA A 31 -1.26 7.06 -22.96
C ALA A 31 0.08 6.33 -23.18
N PRO A 32 1.17 7.05 -23.49
CA PRO A 32 2.45 6.43 -23.83
C PRO A 32 3.09 5.80 -22.59
N TYR A 33 3.79 4.68 -22.79
CA TYR A 33 4.61 4.09 -21.73
C TYR A 33 5.83 4.92 -21.38
N LEU A 34 6.23 4.80 -20.12
CA LEU A 34 7.46 5.35 -19.58
C LEU A 34 8.60 4.33 -19.73
N THR A 35 9.81 4.84 -19.77
CA THR A 35 11.06 4.05 -19.74
C THR A 35 11.96 4.60 -18.64
N THR A 36 13.05 3.90 -18.31
CA THR A 36 14.03 4.42 -17.34
C THR A 36 14.67 5.74 -17.79
N GLU A 37 14.63 6.04 -19.09
CA GLU A 37 15.16 7.26 -19.69
C GLU A 37 14.10 8.36 -19.86
N SER A 38 12.83 8.06 -19.58
CA SER A 38 11.80 9.09 -19.45
C SER A 38 12.15 10.02 -18.30
N THR A 39 11.78 11.29 -18.42
CA THR A 39 12.06 12.30 -17.39
C THR A 39 10.97 12.35 -16.33
N VAL A 40 11.29 12.89 -15.15
CA VAL A 40 10.29 13.15 -14.09
C VAL A 40 9.19 14.12 -14.59
N ALA A 41 9.53 15.08 -15.44
CA ALA A 41 8.52 15.93 -16.09
C ALA A 41 7.59 15.14 -17.02
N GLU A 42 8.11 14.18 -17.77
CA GLU A 42 7.30 13.30 -18.62
C GLU A 42 6.40 12.38 -17.78
N LEU A 43 6.88 11.86 -16.64
CA LEU A 43 6.06 11.13 -15.67
C LEU A 43 4.87 11.99 -15.19
N HIS A 44 5.13 13.19 -14.71
CA HIS A 44 4.07 14.08 -14.19
C HIS A 44 3.15 14.67 -15.26
N ALA A 45 3.57 14.65 -16.53
CA ALA A 45 2.73 15.05 -17.66
C ALA A 45 2.05 13.87 -18.35
N ASN A 46 2.34 12.63 -17.94
CA ASN A 46 1.81 11.45 -18.60
C ASN A 46 0.29 11.37 -18.41
N GLU A 47 -0.46 11.33 -19.51
CA GLU A 47 -1.92 11.31 -19.49
C GLU A 47 -2.48 10.11 -18.73
N GLY A 48 -1.78 8.97 -18.71
CA GLY A 48 -2.19 7.79 -17.97
C GLY A 48 -2.02 7.93 -16.47
N ILE A 49 -0.90 8.51 -16.02
CA ILE A 49 -0.62 8.74 -14.60
C ILE A 49 -1.51 9.85 -14.04
N VAL A 50 -1.60 10.99 -14.72
CA VAL A 50 -2.47 12.10 -14.29
C VAL A 50 -3.94 11.71 -14.36
N GLY A 51 -4.33 11.02 -15.43
CA GLY A 51 -5.72 10.62 -15.65
C GLY A 51 -6.18 9.48 -14.75
N SER A 52 -5.27 8.64 -14.24
CA SER A 52 -5.59 7.62 -13.25
C SER A 52 -5.79 8.21 -11.85
N GLY A 53 -5.30 9.43 -11.61
CA GLY A 53 -5.25 10.06 -10.29
C GLY A 53 -4.15 9.49 -9.40
N PHE A 54 -3.15 8.82 -9.96
CA PHE A 54 -2.02 8.31 -9.18
C PHE A 54 -1.08 9.45 -8.83
N ASP A 55 -0.81 9.63 -7.54
CA ASP A 55 0.19 10.59 -7.09
C ASP A 55 1.58 9.97 -7.18
N SER A 56 2.28 10.26 -8.27
CA SER A 56 3.64 9.78 -8.54
C SER A 56 4.73 10.63 -7.88
N TRP A 57 4.37 11.58 -7.02
CA TRP A 57 5.34 12.41 -6.33
C TRP A 57 5.88 11.70 -5.09
N ASP A 58 7.14 11.29 -5.14
CA ASP A 58 7.93 10.88 -3.98
C ASP A 58 8.96 11.97 -3.66
N ARG A 59 8.99 12.50 -2.43
CA ARG A 59 10.08 13.41 -2.06
C ARG A 59 11.36 12.60 -1.87
N GLY A 60 12.41 12.91 -2.62
CA GLY A 60 13.69 12.20 -2.62
C GLY A 60 14.59 12.53 -1.43
N SER A 61 14.34 13.63 -0.70
CA SER A 61 15.21 14.14 0.36
C SER A 61 14.46 14.58 1.62
N LEU A 62 15.23 14.67 2.71
CA LEU A 62 14.79 15.16 4.02
C LEU A 62 14.71 16.69 4.09
N TRP A 63 15.20 17.39 3.07
CA TRP A 63 15.14 18.85 2.95
C TRP A 63 13.96 19.27 2.08
N PRO A 64 13.44 20.51 2.19
CA PRO A 64 12.37 20.99 1.33
C PRO A 64 12.78 20.99 -0.15
N GLU A 65 12.42 19.92 -0.87
CA GLU A 65 12.60 19.81 -2.32
C GLU A 65 11.46 20.46 -3.06
N GLN A 66 11.77 20.96 -4.25
CA GLN A 66 10.79 21.57 -5.10
C GLN A 66 10.56 20.72 -6.36
N PRO A 67 9.30 20.56 -6.81
CA PRO A 67 9.00 19.70 -7.95
C PRO A 67 9.77 19.97 -9.24
N TRP A 68 10.22 21.20 -9.44
CA TRP A 68 11.01 21.60 -10.59
C TRP A 68 12.49 21.18 -10.52
N GLU A 69 13.01 20.80 -9.36
CA GLU A 69 14.43 20.41 -9.18
C GLU A 69 14.77 19.13 -9.95
N TYR A 70 13.79 18.23 -10.09
CA TYR A 70 13.98 16.92 -10.73
C TYR A 70 13.37 16.82 -12.12
N ALA A 71 12.70 17.86 -12.61
CA ALA A 71 11.93 17.80 -13.86
C ALA A 71 12.71 17.22 -15.04
N ASN A 72 14.01 17.54 -15.15
CA ASN A 72 14.87 17.07 -16.25
C ASN A 72 15.67 15.80 -15.93
N TRP A 73 15.53 15.25 -14.73
CA TRP A 73 16.17 13.98 -14.38
C TRP A 73 15.40 12.85 -15.05
N THR A 74 16.14 11.86 -15.55
CA THR A 74 15.57 10.58 -15.96
C THR A 74 15.02 9.83 -14.76
N LEU A 75 14.06 8.93 -14.94
CA LEU A 75 13.57 8.06 -13.88
C LEU A 75 14.71 7.23 -13.27
N ARG A 76 15.69 6.82 -14.08
CA ARG A 76 16.94 6.20 -13.59
C ARG A 76 17.71 7.07 -12.60
N GLN A 77 17.79 8.38 -12.84
CA GLN A 77 18.45 9.31 -11.92
C GLN A 77 17.62 9.59 -10.68
N TYR A 78 16.29 9.55 -10.81
CA TYR A 78 15.36 9.89 -9.75
C TYR A 78 15.16 8.75 -8.74
N THR A 79 14.93 7.52 -9.22
CA THR A 79 14.66 6.35 -8.36
C THR A 79 15.89 5.44 -8.20
N GLY A 80 16.96 5.68 -8.95
CA GLY A 80 18.21 4.94 -8.83
C GLY A 80 18.12 3.50 -9.32
N ASP A 81 18.59 2.55 -8.50
CA ASP A 81 18.70 1.14 -8.89
C ASP A 81 17.33 0.46 -9.08
N THR A 82 16.26 1.01 -8.49
CA THR A 82 14.88 0.49 -8.60
C THR A 82 14.15 0.95 -9.86
N ALA A 83 14.78 1.76 -10.72
CA ALA A 83 14.10 2.41 -11.85
C ALA A 83 13.40 1.48 -12.84
N ALA A 84 13.95 0.29 -13.09
CA ALA A 84 13.30 -0.67 -13.96
C ALA A 84 11.99 -1.18 -13.36
N ASP A 85 12.02 -1.52 -12.06
CA ASP A 85 10.86 -2.04 -11.34
C ASP A 85 9.79 -0.96 -11.13
N ALA A 86 10.21 0.26 -10.78
CA ALA A 86 9.33 1.41 -10.68
C ALA A 86 8.59 1.68 -12.01
N VAL A 87 9.32 1.65 -13.13
CA VAL A 87 8.74 1.85 -14.47
C VAL A 87 7.75 0.73 -14.83
N ALA A 88 8.01 -0.52 -14.44
CA ALA A 88 7.08 -1.61 -14.67
C ALA A 88 5.73 -1.35 -13.98
N GLY A 89 5.74 -0.98 -12.70
CA GLY A 89 4.52 -0.62 -11.96
C GLY A 89 3.84 0.63 -12.50
N LEU A 90 4.59 1.66 -12.89
CA LEU A 90 4.01 2.87 -13.51
C LEU A 90 3.33 2.55 -14.84
N ASN A 91 3.90 1.67 -15.65
CA ASN A 91 3.29 1.23 -16.90
C ASN A 91 2.04 0.37 -16.66
N LEU A 92 1.97 -0.39 -15.57
CA LEU A 92 0.76 -1.09 -15.16
C LEU A 92 -0.39 -0.12 -14.80
N ILE A 93 -0.08 1.02 -14.18
CA ILE A 93 -1.05 2.11 -13.96
C ILE A 93 -1.57 2.65 -15.29
N ILE A 94 -0.66 2.91 -16.23
CA ILE A 94 -1.00 3.39 -17.58
C ILE A 94 -1.88 2.37 -18.32
N ASP A 95 -1.62 1.08 -18.16
CA ASP A 95 -2.45 0.01 -18.73
C ASP A 95 -3.86 0.01 -18.15
N ASN A 96 -3.98 0.09 -16.83
CA ASN A 96 -5.29 0.14 -16.16
C ASN A 96 -6.08 1.36 -16.63
N TYR A 97 -5.44 2.51 -16.70
CA TYR A 97 -6.04 3.72 -17.25
C TYR A 97 -6.50 3.55 -18.70
N ASN A 98 -5.65 3.02 -19.57
CA ASN A 98 -5.96 2.81 -20.99
C ASN A 98 -7.12 1.80 -21.18
N LYS A 99 -7.30 0.87 -20.23
CA LYS A 99 -8.43 -0.07 -20.16
C LYS A 99 -9.70 0.56 -19.56
N GLY A 100 -9.64 1.78 -19.03
CA GLY A 100 -10.75 2.46 -18.37
C GLY A 100 -11.03 1.93 -16.96
N ILE A 101 -10.07 1.26 -16.34
CA ILE A 101 -10.14 0.79 -14.96
C ILE A 101 -9.89 1.99 -14.04
N GLN A 102 -10.75 2.16 -13.03
CA GLN A 102 -10.51 3.14 -11.97
C GLN A 102 -9.33 2.68 -11.11
N VAL A 103 -8.30 3.52 -11.01
CA VAL A 103 -7.09 3.21 -10.22
C VAL A 103 -7.20 3.82 -8.83
N THR A 104 -7.55 5.11 -8.72
CA THR A 104 -7.53 5.81 -7.43
C THR A 104 -8.89 5.80 -6.74
N TYR A 105 -8.87 5.50 -5.43
CA TYR A 105 -10.02 5.55 -4.55
C TYR A 105 -9.68 6.36 -3.28
N PRO A 106 -10.42 7.44 -2.97
CA PRO A 106 -10.28 8.15 -1.71
C PRO A 106 -10.81 7.30 -0.56
N LEU A 107 -10.10 7.28 0.58
CA LEU A 107 -10.47 6.47 1.75
C LEU A 107 -11.54 7.09 2.65
N TYR A 108 -11.72 8.40 2.53
CA TYR A 108 -12.62 9.19 3.36
C TYR A 108 -13.69 9.87 2.51
N THR A 109 -14.89 10.01 3.10
CA THR A 109 -15.98 10.70 2.43
C THR A 109 -15.70 12.21 2.33
N GLN A 110 -16.40 12.90 1.43
CA GLN A 110 -16.30 14.36 1.31
C GLN A 110 -16.70 15.08 2.61
N GLU A 111 -17.59 14.48 3.42
CA GLU A 111 -18.01 15.01 4.72
C GLU A 111 -16.91 14.88 5.76
N GLU A 112 -16.20 13.75 5.77
CA GLU A 112 -15.03 13.53 6.63
C GLU A 112 -13.87 14.44 6.24
N ILE A 113 -13.62 14.61 4.95
CA ILE A 113 -12.59 15.53 4.42
C ILE A 113 -12.94 16.99 4.77
N ALA A 114 -14.21 17.37 4.70
CA ALA A 114 -14.61 18.73 5.08
C ALA A 114 -14.36 19.03 6.57
N GLN A 115 -14.40 18.02 7.44
CA GLN A 115 -14.12 18.14 8.87
C GLN A 115 -12.61 18.10 9.16
N GLU A 116 -11.88 17.23 8.47
CA GLU A 116 -10.44 17.06 8.60
C GLU A 116 -9.78 17.04 7.22
N PRO A 117 -9.40 18.21 6.66
CA PRO A 117 -8.93 18.33 5.28
C PRO A 117 -7.72 17.47 4.92
N SER A 118 -6.86 17.12 5.89
CA SER A 118 -5.71 16.24 5.66
C SER A 118 -6.11 14.85 5.17
N ARG A 119 -7.34 14.38 5.46
CA ARG A 119 -7.87 13.10 5.00
C ARG A 119 -7.99 13.00 3.47
N ALA A 120 -7.98 14.13 2.76
CA ALA A 120 -7.95 14.13 1.29
C ALA A 120 -6.67 13.49 0.74
N ASP A 121 -5.58 13.44 1.52
CA ASP A 121 -4.33 12.83 1.10
C ASP A 121 -4.33 11.30 1.20
N ALA A 122 -5.33 10.70 1.86
CA ALA A 122 -5.39 9.26 2.10
C ALA A 122 -6.19 8.54 1.00
N GLU A 123 -5.47 7.75 0.20
CA GLU A 123 -6.00 7.08 -1.00
C GLU A 123 -5.45 5.65 -1.12
N ILE A 124 -6.18 4.79 -1.82
CA ILE A 124 -5.64 3.53 -2.33
C ILE A 124 -5.57 3.56 -3.86
N TYR A 125 -4.51 2.95 -4.39
CA TYR A 125 -4.32 2.73 -5.82
C TYR A 125 -4.51 1.25 -6.13
N TYR A 126 -5.55 0.93 -6.90
CA TYR A 126 -5.99 -0.42 -7.20
C TYR A 126 -5.36 -0.97 -8.49
N PHE A 127 -4.90 -2.21 -8.39
CA PHE A 127 -4.33 -3.02 -9.46
C PHE A 127 -5.08 -4.36 -9.50
N PRO A 128 -6.06 -4.54 -10.40
CA PRO A 128 -6.81 -5.78 -10.48
C PRO A 128 -5.92 -6.96 -10.87
N ALA A 129 -6.25 -8.15 -10.36
CA ALA A 129 -5.80 -9.40 -10.96
C ALA A 129 -6.44 -9.59 -12.35
N GLU A 130 -5.85 -10.45 -13.18
CA GLU A 130 -6.48 -10.84 -14.46
C GLU A 130 -7.81 -11.56 -14.23
N GLU A 131 -7.88 -12.42 -13.21
CA GLU A 131 -9.08 -13.15 -12.81
C GLU A 131 -9.66 -12.55 -11.52
N PRO A 132 -10.99 -12.39 -11.41
CA PRO A 132 -11.62 -11.87 -10.21
C PRO A 132 -11.69 -12.91 -9.09
N GLY A 133 -11.90 -12.44 -7.86
CA GLY A 133 -12.08 -13.26 -6.67
C GLY A 133 -10.77 -13.81 -6.11
N THR A 134 -9.64 -13.15 -6.39
CA THR A 134 -8.33 -13.50 -5.85
C THR A 134 -8.15 -12.90 -4.46
N LYS A 135 -7.24 -13.47 -3.67
CA LYS A 135 -6.67 -12.77 -2.51
C LYS A 135 -5.95 -11.51 -2.99
N TYR A 136 -5.84 -10.52 -2.11
CA TYR A 136 -5.13 -9.28 -2.43
C TYR A 136 -3.93 -9.03 -1.52
N ALA A 137 -3.00 -8.21 -2.02
CA ALA A 137 -1.91 -7.63 -1.25
C ALA A 137 -2.11 -6.11 -1.11
N LEU A 138 -2.02 -5.59 0.12
CA LEU A 138 -2.00 -4.15 0.39
C LEU A 138 -0.57 -3.71 0.73
N LEU A 139 0.01 -2.88 -0.11
CA LEU A 139 1.39 -2.43 -0.05
C LEU A 139 1.50 -1.08 0.67
N LEU A 140 2.45 -1.01 1.59
CA LEU A 140 2.83 0.19 2.31
C LEU A 140 4.31 0.48 2.07
N SER A 141 4.61 1.63 1.46
CA SER A 141 5.98 2.09 1.30
C SER A 141 6.58 2.50 2.64
N GLY A 142 7.90 2.58 2.69
CA GLY A 142 8.62 3.34 3.68
C GLY A 142 8.34 4.84 3.54
N ASN A 143 8.59 5.54 4.63
CA ASN A 143 8.57 6.99 4.67
C ASN A 143 9.59 7.52 5.68
N MET A 144 9.96 8.78 5.53
CA MET A 144 10.72 9.52 6.53
C MET A 144 10.35 11.00 6.43
N MET A 145 9.71 11.54 7.46
CA MET A 145 9.11 12.88 7.40
C MET A 145 8.09 13.01 6.25
N GLU A 146 8.35 13.88 5.28
CA GLU A 146 7.52 14.10 4.09
C GLU A 146 7.99 13.26 2.88
N ARG A 147 9.07 12.48 3.02
CA ARG A 147 9.54 11.54 2.00
C ARG A 147 8.72 10.26 2.04
N SER A 148 8.24 9.85 0.87
CA SER A 148 7.70 8.53 0.57
C SER A 148 8.57 7.82 -0.47
N ALA A 149 8.42 6.51 -0.53
CA ALA A 149 9.08 5.66 -1.51
C ALA A 149 8.05 4.78 -2.25
N ARG A 150 6.89 5.35 -2.60
CA ARG A 150 5.77 4.61 -3.22
C ARG A 150 6.15 4.13 -4.61
N VAL A 151 6.76 4.99 -5.40
CA VAL A 151 7.29 4.68 -6.73
C VAL A 151 8.48 3.71 -6.61
N ASP A 152 9.39 3.96 -5.67
CA ASP A 152 10.62 3.17 -5.53
C ASP A 152 10.36 1.75 -5.00
N GLU A 153 9.43 1.58 -4.06
CA GLU A 153 9.22 0.31 -3.35
C GLU A 153 7.92 -0.40 -3.78
N CYS A 154 6.82 0.34 -3.91
CA CYS A 154 5.52 -0.29 -4.15
C CYS A 154 5.22 -0.54 -5.63
N CYS A 155 5.63 0.34 -6.56
CA CYS A 155 5.37 0.13 -7.99
C CYS A 155 6.01 -1.17 -8.51
N GLY A 156 7.26 -1.46 -8.13
CA GLY A 156 7.91 -2.73 -8.48
C GLY A 156 7.17 -3.94 -7.90
N ALA A 157 6.80 -3.86 -6.63
CA ALA A 157 6.13 -4.96 -5.94
C ALA A 157 4.73 -5.24 -6.48
N VAL A 158 3.93 -4.22 -6.84
CA VAL A 158 2.62 -4.47 -7.50
C VAL A 158 2.77 -5.12 -8.86
N SER A 159 3.83 -4.78 -9.62
CA SER A 159 4.09 -5.43 -10.92
C SER A 159 4.34 -6.92 -10.74
N GLN A 160 5.20 -7.31 -9.80
CA GLN A 160 5.49 -8.72 -9.53
C GLN A 160 4.27 -9.47 -8.98
N LEU A 161 3.51 -8.86 -8.07
CA LEU A 161 2.29 -9.47 -7.53
C LEU A 161 1.22 -9.67 -8.63
N HIS A 162 1.11 -8.72 -9.55
CA HIS A 162 0.21 -8.84 -10.70
C HIS A 162 0.63 -10.00 -11.62
N GLU A 163 1.94 -10.18 -11.88
CA GLU A 163 2.47 -11.32 -12.63
C GLU A 163 2.21 -12.67 -11.92
N MET A 164 2.18 -12.68 -10.60
CA MET A 164 1.80 -13.85 -9.79
C MET A 164 0.28 -14.10 -9.77
N GLY A 165 -0.53 -13.19 -10.32
CA GLY A 165 -1.99 -13.33 -10.39
C GLY A 165 -2.76 -12.73 -9.20
N TYR A 166 -2.11 -11.97 -8.32
CA TYR A 166 -2.80 -11.30 -7.21
C TYR A 166 -3.37 -9.95 -7.62
N ALA A 167 -4.49 -9.59 -7.00
CA ALA A 167 -4.89 -8.19 -6.97
C ALA A 167 -3.99 -7.46 -5.96
N ALA A 168 -3.67 -6.20 -6.24
CA ALA A 168 -2.81 -5.42 -5.37
C ALA A 168 -3.33 -4.00 -5.17
N PHE A 169 -2.95 -3.42 -4.03
CA PHE A 169 -3.28 -2.06 -3.67
C PHE A 169 -2.05 -1.35 -3.13
N ILE A 170 -1.81 -0.10 -3.50
CA ILE A 170 -0.82 0.75 -2.82
C ILE A 170 -1.58 1.72 -1.93
N LEU A 171 -1.23 1.78 -0.64
CA LEU A 171 -1.76 2.79 0.27
C LEU A 171 -0.91 4.06 0.21
N LYS A 172 -1.52 5.17 -0.21
CA LYS A 172 -1.02 6.51 0.10
C LYS A 172 -1.59 6.90 1.46
N TYR A 173 -0.82 6.71 2.52
CA TYR A 173 -1.16 7.16 3.86
C TYR A 173 -0.61 8.56 4.13
N ARG A 174 -1.23 9.29 5.07
CA ARG A 174 -0.80 10.63 5.48
C ARG A 174 0.59 10.60 6.09
N MET A 175 1.39 11.62 5.78
CA MET A 175 2.80 11.74 6.21
C MET A 175 3.11 13.19 6.62
N GLY A 176 4.33 13.41 7.14
CA GLY A 176 4.81 14.74 7.51
C GLY A 176 3.92 15.44 8.53
N HIS A 177 3.55 16.69 8.25
CA HIS A 177 2.73 17.52 9.14
C HIS A 177 1.31 16.97 9.40
N ASN A 178 0.87 15.98 8.63
CA ASN A 178 -0.45 15.36 8.78
C ASN A 178 -0.41 14.07 9.64
N LEU A 179 0.67 13.81 10.38
CA LEU A 179 0.88 12.57 11.15
C LEU A 179 0.29 12.53 12.57
N THR A 180 -0.23 13.65 13.07
CA THR A 180 -0.78 13.76 14.43
C THR A 180 -1.86 12.70 14.69
N ASP A 181 -1.96 12.22 15.93
CA ASP A 181 -3.01 11.28 16.38
C ASP A 181 -3.04 9.96 15.58
N ASN A 182 -1.86 9.47 15.17
CA ASN A 182 -1.71 8.24 14.39
C ASN A 182 -2.43 8.25 13.04
N ALA A 183 -2.55 9.41 12.40
CA ALA A 183 -3.21 9.56 11.11
C ALA A 183 -2.81 8.50 10.07
N ASN A 184 -1.51 8.24 9.91
CA ASN A 184 -0.99 7.20 9.00
C ASN A 184 -1.50 5.79 9.32
N TYR A 185 -1.52 5.43 10.61
CA TYR A 185 -2.01 4.14 11.05
C TYR A 185 -3.53 4.02 10.86
N ASN A 186 -4.26 5.08 11.18
CA ASN A 186 -5.70 5.16 10.96
C ASN A 186 -6.05 5.06 9.47
N ASP A 187 -5.20 5.55 8.57
CA ASP A 187 -5.36 5.39 7.12
C ASP A 187 -5.18 3.93 6.70
N LEU A 188 -4.24 3.18 7.29
CA LEU A 188 -4.11 1.73 7.07
C LEU A 188 -5.37 0.99 7.52
N VAL A 189 -5.85 1.28 8.73
CA VAL A 189 -7.09 0.68 9.25
C VAL A 189 -8.27 0.98 8.30
N ARG A 190 -8.39 2.24 7.86
CA ARG A 190 -9.44 2.66 6.92
C ARG A 190 -9.29 2.00 5.56
N ALA A 191 -8.07 1.77 5.07
CA ALA A 191 -7.84 1.08 3.80
C ALA A 191 -8.33 -0.36 3.83
N VAL A 192 -8.02 -1.10 4.90
CA VAL A 192 -8.52 -2.48 5.07
C VAL A 192 -10.05 -2.50 5.23
N GLN A 193 -10.63 -1.56 5.98
CA GLN A 193 -12.09 -1.38 6.07
C GLN A 193 -12.71 -1.17 4.69
N PHE A 194 -12.17 -0.22 3.92
CA PHE A 194 -12.67 0.11 2.58
C PHE A 194 -12.61 -1.12 1.65
N ILE A 195 -11.47 -1.82 1.59
CA ILE A 195 -11.33 -2.99 0.72
C ILE A 195 -12.29 -4.10 1.17
N THR A 196 -12.44 -4.32 2.47
CA THR A 196 -13.39 -5.31 3.03
C THR A 196 -14.84 -4.99 2.63
N GLU A 197 -15.26 -3.72 2.77
CA GLU A 197 -16.61 -3.27 2.44
C GLU A 197 -16.92 -3.31 0.93
N HIS A 198 -15.89 -3.10 0.10
CA HIS A 198 -15.99 -3.04 -1.36
C HIS A 198 -15.43 -4.28 -2.07
N ALA A 199 -15.15 -5.37 -1.36
CA ALA A 199 -14.45 -6.55 -1.89
C ALA A 199 -15.12 -7.13 -3.15
N GLY A 200 -16.45 -7.17 -3.18
CA GLY A 200 -17.21 -7.64 -4.35
C GLY A 200 -17.13 -6.70 -5.57
N GLU A 201 -17.01 -5.40 -5.36
CA GLU A 201 -16.84 -4.41 -6.44
C GLU A 201 -15.40 -4.41 -6.97
N LEU A 202 -14.44 -4.61 -6.06
CA LEU A 202 -13.02 -4.71 -6.36
C LEU A 202 -12.61 -6.12 -6.84
N GLY A 203 -13.54 -7.08 -6.89
CA GLY A 203 -13.25 -8.44 -7.33
C GLY A 203 -12.16 -9.13 -6.52
N VAL A 204 -12.12 -8.92 -5.20
CA VAL A 204 -11.15 -9.55 -4.29
C VAL A 204 -11.84 -10.29 -3.14
N GLN A 205 -11.11 -11.19 -2.50
CA GLN A 205 -11.50 -11.80 -1.23
C GLN A 205 -11.20 -10.84 -0.08
N ALA A 206 -12.09 -10.77 0.92
CA ALA A 206 -11.86 -9.89 2.08
C ALA A 206 -10.91 -10.54 3.10
N GLU A 207 -10.89 -11.86 3.15
CA GLU A 207 -10.06 -12.67 4.04
C GLU A 207 -8.70 -13.01 3.39
N ASP A 208 -7.79 -13.52 4.23
CA ASP A 208 -6.50 -14.09 3.84
C ASP A 208 -5.57 -13.18 3.04
N TYR A 209 -5.86 -11.88 2.95
CA TYR A 209 -5.02 -10.87 2.32
C TYR A 209 -3.63 -10.75 2.96
N ALA A 210 -2.66 -10.29 2.19
CA ALA A 210 -1.33 -9.96 2.68
C ALA A 210 -1.17 -8.45 2.92
N LEU A 211 -0.48 -8.08 3.99
CA LEU A 211 0.10 -6.74 4.13
C LEU A 211 1.57 -6.79 3.74
N VAL A 212 1.96 -6.00 2.75
CA VAL A 212 3.34 -5.94 2.25
C VAL A 212 3.96 -4.61 2.63
N GLY A 213 4.87 -4.61 3.59
CA GLY A 213 5.40 -3.40 4.16
C GLY A 213 6.90 -3.26 3.96
N HIS A 214 7.32 -2.10 3.45
CA HIS A 214 8.74 -1.75 3.34
C HIS A 214 9.11 -0.75 4.43
N SER A 215 10.27 -0.94 5.09
CA SER A 215 10.81 0.02 6.06
C SER A 215 9.75 0.47 7.10
N ALA A 216 9.43 1.76 7.19
CA ALA A 216 8.39 2.29 8.08
C ALA A 216 6.98 1.76 7.78
N GLY A 217 6.66 1.47 6.52
CA GLY A 217 5.42 0.77 6.15
C GLY A 217 5.35 -0.65 6.72
N GLY A 218 6.51 -1.31 6.84
CA GLY A 218 6.64 -2.60 7.54
C GLY A 218 6.28 -2.51 9.02
N GLN A 219 6.56 -1.38 9.66
CA GLN A 219 6.14 -1.14 11.03
C GLN A 219 4.61 -1.07 11.14
N LEU A 220 3.95 -0.29 10.28
CA LEU A 220 2.49 -0.14 10.28
C LEU A 220 1.79 -1.49 10.07
N CYS A 221 2.30 -2.31 9.14
CA CYS A 221 1.84 -3.68 8.93
C CYS A 221 1.97 -4.52 10.19
N GLY A 222 3.12 -4.45 10.88
CA GLY A 222 3.33 -5.14 12.13
C GLY A 222 2.38 -4.68 13.24
N ILE A 223 2.12 -3.37 13.37
CA ILE A 223 1.23 -2.82 14.41
C ILE A 223 -0.18 -3.36 14.20
N PHE A 224 -0.60 -3.46 12.94
CA PHE A 224 -1.89 -3.99 12.55
C PHE A 224 -2.07 -5.48 12.92
N GLY A 225 -0.99 -6.21 13.18
CA GLY A 225 -1.01 -7.58 13.70
C GLY A 225 -1.10 -7.71 15.22
N THR A 226 -0.93 -6.62 15.98
CA THR A 226 -0.89 -6.66 17.46
C THR A 226 -2.28 -6.74 18.09
N ASP A 227 -2.42 -7.34 19.27
CA ASP A 227 -3.72 -7.33 19.99
C ASP A 227 -4.10 -5.91 20.49
N ARG A 228 -3.11 -5.03 20.71
CA ARG A 228 -3.33 -3.68 21.26
C ARG A 228 -3.94 -2.71 20.26
N MET A 229 -3.45 -2.71 19.03
CA MET A 229 -3.88 -1.76 17.99
C MET A 229 -4.40 -2.44 16.74
N GLY A 230 -4.25 -3.75 16.58
CA GLY A 230 -4.45 -4.45 15.32
C GLY A 230 -5.88 -4.78 14.93
N TYR A 231 -5.99 -5.60 13.88
CA TYR A 231 -7.23 -5.95 13.18
C TYR A 231 -8.42 -6.29 14.10
N SER A 232 -8.18 -7.01 15.20
CA SER A 232 -9.21 -7.46 16.12
C SER A 232 -9.94 -6.33 16.83
N ASN A 233 -9.27 -5.19 17.07
CA ASN A 233 -9.88 -4.01 17.69
C ASN A 233 -10.87 -3.29 16.78
N TYR A 234 -10.81 -3.56 15.47
CA TYR A 234 -11.66 -2.95 14.45
C TYR A 234 -12.66 -3.94 13.85
N GLY A 235 -12.71 -5.18 14.34
CA GLY A 235 -13.56 -6.23 13.77
C GLY A 235 -13.18 -6.62 12.34
N LEU A 236 -11.92 -6.40 11.95
CA LEU A 236 -11.40 -6.69 10.62
C LEU A 236 -10.87 -8.12 10.51
N PRO A 237 -10.87 -8.73 9.31
CA PRO A 237 -10.25 -10.03 9.09
C PRO A 237 -8.76 -9.99 9.43
N LYS A 238 -8.27 -11.07 10.04
CA LYS A 238 -6.84 -11.28 10.29
C LYS A 238 -6.12 -11.36 8.94
N PRO A 239 -4.98 -10.67 8.73
CA PRO A 239 -4.16 -10.88 7.55
C PRO A 239 -3.71 -12.34 7.43
N GLY A 240 -3.73 -12.90 6.22
CA GLY A 240 -3.18 -14.23 5.95
C GLY A 240 -1.67 -14.27 6.19
N ALA A 241 -0.96 -13.19 5.84
CA ALA A 241 0.44 -12.99 6.17
C ALA A 241 0.85 -11.50 6.22
N LEU A 242 1.93 -11.21 6.96
CA LEU A 242 2.70 -9.97 6.85
C LEU A 242 3.99 -10.27 6.08
N LEU A 243 4.25 -9.54 4.99
CA LEU A 243 5.43 -9.69 4.14
C LEU A 243 6.28 -8.41 4.26
N LEU A 244 7.36 -8.48 5.02
CA LEU A 244 8.07 -7.29 5.51
C LEU A 244 9.49 -7.18 4.96
N ALA A 245 9.74 -6.16 4.16
CA ALA A 245 11.07 -5.83 3.64
C ALA A 245 11.76 -4.81 4.54
N TYR A 246 12.91 -5.20 5.09
CA TYR A 246 13.77 -4.40 5.98
C TYR A 246 12.96 -3.55 6.98
N PRO A 247 12.01 -4.15 7.73
CA PRO A 247 11.03 -3.39 8.49
C PRO A 247 11.67 -2.62 9.64
N ILE A 248 11.10 -1.45 9.93
CA ILE A 248 11.30 -0.82 11.22
C ILE A 248 10.42 -1.55 12.24
N VAL A 249 11.01 -2.07 13.30
CA VAL A 249 10.33 -2.79 14.39
C VAL A 249 10.29 -1.93 15.66
N ASN A 250 11.29 -1.07 15.83
CA ASN A 250 11.51 -0.28 17.03
C ASN A 250 12.15 1.08 16.68
N TYR A 251 11.52 2.19 17.12
CA TYR A 251 12.02 3.57 16.93
C TYR A 251 12.82 4.12 18.12
N MET A 252 13.49 3.28 18.91
CA MET A 252 14.10 3.62 20.21
C MET A 252 14.71 5.02 20.29
N TYR A 253 15.51 5.41 19.30
CA TYR A 253 16.18 6.72 19.26
C TYR A 253 15.35 7.86 18.69
N SER A 254 14.36 7.56 17.84
CA SER A 254 13.55 8.55 17.13
C SER A 254 12.25 8.90 17.85
N LYS A 255 11.82 8.11 18.87
CA LYS A 255 10.58 8.37 19.64
C LYS A 255 10.42 9.82 20.12
N PRO A 256 11.44 10.46 20.74
CA PRO A 256 11.30 11.85 21.15
C PRO A 256 11.12 12.78 19.95
N CYS A 257 11.82 12.54 18.83
CA CYS A 257 11.68 13.34 17.63
C CYS A 257 10.25 13.30 17.09
N PHE A 258 9.63 12.11 17.04
CA PHE A 258 8.23 11.99 16.59
C PHE A 258 7.27 12.72 17.54
N PHE A 259 7.44 12.54 18.84
CA PHE A 259 6.58 13.16 19.87
C PHE A 259 6.60 14.69 19.84
N TYR A 260 7.79 15.28 19.71
CA TYR A 260 7.95 16.74 19.63
C TYR A 260 7.55 17.29 18.26
N ALA A 261 7.89 16.61 17.16
CA ALA A 261 7.71 17.14 15.81
C ALA A 261 6.30 16.96 15.25
N TYR A 262 5.59 15.87 15.60
CA TYR A 262 4.30 15.53 15.00
C TYR A 262 3.12 15.61 15.97
N ASP A 263 3.33 15.28 17.24
CA ASP A 263 2.29 15.34 18.27
C ASP A 263 2.37 16.60 19.14
N GLY A 264 3.30 17.52 18.80
CA GLY A 264 3.35 18.86 19.37
C GLY A 264 3.69 18.92 20.86
N ALA A 265 4.36 17.90 21.39
CA ALA A 265 4.76 17.86 22.80
C ALA A 265 5.59 19.10 23.18
N GLU A 266 5.44 19.58 24.42
CA GLU A 266 6.18 20.70 24.98
C GLU A 266 7.27 20.24 25.98
N PRO A 267 8.31 21.04 26.26
CA PRO A 267 9.30 20.70 27.27
C PRO A 267 8.64 20.45 28.65
N GLY A 268 8.77 19.22 29.15
CA GLY A 268 8.13 18.77 30.39
C GLY A 268 6.97 17.80 30.17
N ASP A 269 6.50 17.65 28.93
CA ASP A 269 5.64 16.54 28.55
C ASP A 269 6.45 15.23 28.58
N TYR A 270 5.81 14.20 29.11
CA TYR A 270 6.38 12.86 29.13
C TYR A 270 5.62 12.04 28.10
N LEU A 271 6.37 11.28 27.30
CA LEU A 271 5.77 10.27 26.44
C LEU A 271 5.06 9.25 27.32
N ALA A 272 3.75 9.42 27.49
CA ALA A 272 2.94 8.42 28.16
C ALA A 272 3.04 7.11 27.35
N PRO A 273 2.83 5.94 27.96
CA PRO A 273 2.53 4.72 27.23
C PRO A 273 1.13 4.86 26.60
N GLY A 274 0.98 5.80 25.66
CA GLY A 274 -0.15 5.94 24.77
C GLY A 274 0.10 5.13 23.51
N ASP A 275 -0.98 4.83 22.80
CA ASP A 275 -1.00 4.01 21.60
C ASP A 275 -0.52 4.81 20.37
N TYR A 276 0.62 5.48 20.49
CA TYR A 276 1.28 6.13 19.36
C TYR A 276 1.99 5.08 18.50
N TYR A 277 1.83 5.14 17.18
CA TYR A 277 2.39 4.14 16.26
C TYR A 277 3.91 4.00 16.43
N TYR A 278 4.62 5.12 16.67
CA TYR A 278 6.06 5.10 16.86
C TYR A 278 6.49 4.67 18.27
N ASN A 279 5.57 4.56 19.21
CA ASN A 279 5.84 4.06 20.55
C ASN A 279 5.69 2.53 20.65
N ILE A 280 4.93 1.92 19.73
CA ILE A 280 4.74 0.47 19.67
C ILE A 280 6.06 -0.24 19.38
N GLU A 281 6.43 -1.12 20.31
CA GLU A 281 7.59 -2.00 20.18
C GLU A 281 7.11 -3.37 19.69
N LEU A 282 7.14 -3.59 18.39
CA LEU A 282 6.48 -4.75 17.78
C LEU A 282 6.90 -6.08 18.41
N ALA A 283 8.19 -6.29 18.63
CA ALA A 283 8.72 -7.50 19.26
C ALA A 283 8.17 -7.75 20.69
N ALA A 284 7.70 -6.72 21.40
CA ALA A 284 7.11 -6.84 22.73
C ALA A 284 5.59 -7.10 22.69
N GLU A 285 4.94 -6.82 21.56
CA GLU A 285 3.49 -6.91 21.38
C GLU A 285 3.07 -8.16 20.57
N VAL A 286 4.02 -8.98 20.11
CA VAL A 286 3.73 -10.27 19.48
C VAL A 286 3.07 -11.21 20.49
N THR A 287 1.90 -11.74 20.11
CA THR A 287 1.18 -12.80 20.81
C THR A 287 0.91 -13.97 19.85
N ALA A 288 0.30 -15.05 20.33
CA ALA A 288 -0.10 -16.17 19.46
C ALA A 288 -1.13 -15.77 18.38
N ASN A 289 -1.82 -14.63 18.53
CA ASN A 289 -2.76 -14.13 17.54
C ASN A 289 -2.09 -13.38 16.40
N PHE A 290 -0.81 -13.02 16.53
CA PHE A 290 -0.10 -12.25 15.51
C PHE A 290 -0.13 -12.99 14.16
N PRO A 291 -0.24 -12.29 13.02
CA PRO A 291 -0.30 -12.96 11.73
C PRO A 291 1.03 -13.64 11.36
N PRO A 292 0.98 -14.74 10.57
CA PRO A 292 2.18 -15.32 9.99
C PRO A 292 3.05 -14.26 9.32
N THR A 293 4.36 -14.29 9.55
CA THR A 293 5.24 -13.19 9.15
C THR A 293 6.47 -13.67 8.40
N TYR A 294 6.59 -13.26 7.13
CA TYR A 294 7.83 -13.30 6.37
C TYR A 294 8.54 -11.96 6.52
N HIS A 295 9.81 -11.95 6.88
CA HIS A 295 10.57 -10.72 6.97
C HIS A 295 12.03 -10.89 6.60
N TRP A 296 12.64 -9.84 6.07
CA TRP A 296 14.04 -9.90 5.69
C TRP A 296 14.75 -8.57 5.89
N TYR A 297 16.08 -8.61 5.97
CA TYR A 297 16.91 -7.42 5.91
C TYR A 297 18.31 -7.76 5.36
N GLY A 298 19.04 -6.77 4.85
CA GLY A 298 20.43 -6.94 4.43
C GLY A 298 21.44 -6.60 5.54
N ARG A 299 22.56 -7.34 5.61
CA ARG A 299 23.66 -7.04 6.55
C ARG A 299 24.33 -5.70 6.27
N ASN A 300 24.29 -5.23 5.03
CA ASN A 300 24.80 -3.94 4.61
C ASN A 300 23.74 -2.81 4.67
N ASP A 301 22.58 -3.06 5.29
CA ASP A 301 21.58 -2.02 5.58
C ASP A 301 22.10 -1.04 6.63
N LYS A 302 22.56 0.12 6.16
CA LYS A 302 23.08 1.18 7.01
C LYS A 302 21.98 1.87 7.82
N THR A 303 20.76 1.94 7.32
CA THR A 303 19.64 2.59 8.01
C THR A 303 19.27 1.81 9.26
N LEU A 304 19.05 0.50 9.13
CA LEU A 304 18.81 -0.40 10.26
C LEU A 304 20.02 -0.47 11.20
N GLY A 305 21.24 -0.37 10.66
CA GLY A 305 22.47 -0.23 11.44
C GLY A 305 22.47 1.00 12.37
N LEU A 306 21.95 2.14 11.91
CA LEU A 306 21.87 3.39 12.68
C LEU A 306 20.81 3.35 13.79
N ILE A 307 19.73 2.57 13.62
CA ILE A 307 18.64 2.44 14.59
C ILE A 307 18.73 1.16 15.44
N PHE A 308 19.95 0.64 15.60
CA PHE A 308 20.27 -0.54 16.41
C PHE A 308 19.58 -1.82 15.93
N GLN A 309 20.17 -2.38 14.87
CA GLN A 309 19.74 -3.61 14.20
C GLN A 309 19.28 -4.77 15.12
N PRO A 310 19.89 -5.08 16.28
CA PRO A 310 19.44 -6.20 17.11
C PRO A 310 18.02 -6.08 17.68
N LEU A 311 17.46 -4.86 17.74
CA LEU A 311 16.07 -4.57 18.12
C LEU A 311 15.10 -4.53 16.94
N GLN A 312 15.59 -4.76 15.71
CA GLN A 312 14.79 -4.79 14.49
C GLN A 312 14.33 -6.23 14.20
N SER A 313 14.47 -6.73 12.96
CA SER A 313 14.07 -8.09 12.58
C SER A 313 14.54 -9.19 13.55
N PRO A 314 15.79 -9.21 14.09
CA PRO A 314 16.18 -10.26 15.03
C PRO A 314 15.35 -10.28 16.33
N ALA A 315 14.85 -9.13 16.79
CA ALA A 315 13.98 -9.09 17.97
C ALA A 315 12.57 -9.57 17.64
N LEU A 316 12.04 -9.15 16.48
CA LEU A 316 10.75 -9.60 15.98
C LEU A 316 10.73 -11.12 15.79
N ASP A 317 11.76 -11.67 15.14
CA ASP A 317 11.93 -13.10 14.86
C ASP A 317 11.90 -13.94 16.15
N ARG A 318 12.68 -13.53 17.15
CA ARG A 318 12.67 -14.19 18.47
C ARG A 318 11.30 -14.11 19.16
N ALA A 319 10.55 -13.04 18.93
CA ALA A 319 9.21 -12.88 19.53
C ALA A 319 8.17 -13.76 18.83
N LEU A 320 8.23 -13.87 17.50
CA LEU A 320 7.40 -14.77 16.70
C LEU A 320 7.63 -16.23 17.11
N GLU A 321 8.91 -16.66 17.15
CA GLU A 321 9.32 -18.00 17.60
C GLU A 321 8.79 -18.31 19.01
N ARG A 322 8.97 -17.39 19.96
CA ARG A 322 8.53 -17.59 21.36
C ARG A 322 7.03 -17.73 21.52
N ASN A 323 6.25 -17.10 20.64
CA ASN A 323 4.78 -17.13 20.69
C ASN A 323 4.19 -18.21 19.78
N GLY A 324 5.01 -19.01 19.08
CA GLY A 324 4.54 -20.06 18.19
C GLY A 324 3.83 -19.54 16.94
N VAL A 325 4.16 -18.32 16.50
CA VAL A 325 3.62 -17.71 15.28
C VAL A 325 4.46 -18.21 14.10
N MET A 326 3.82 -18.68 13.03
CA MET A 326 4.54 -19.09 11.81
C MET A 326 5.37 -17.93 11.26
N HIS A 327 6.65 -18.15 11.00
CA HIS A 327 7.55 -17.09 10.59
C HIS A 327 8.69 -17.59 9.72
N GLN A 328 9.22 -16.70 8.89
CA GLN A 328 10.45 -16.91 8.14
C GLN A 328 11.27 -15.62 8.09
N MET A 329 12.47 -15.65 8.67
CA MET A 329 13.44 -14.57 8.55
C MET A 329 14.54 -14.89 7.55
N VAL A 330 14.76 -14.00 6.59
CA VAL A 330 15.90 -14.09 5.66
C VAL A 330 16.88 -12.94 5.91
N VAL A 331 18.18 -13.25 5.95
CA VAL A 331 19.24 -12.26 6.13
C VAL A 331 20.18 -12.31 4.94
N TYR A 332 20.13 -11.28 4.11
CA TYR A 332 20.96 -11.18 2.90
C TYR A 332 22.30 -10.51 3.20
N ASP A 333 23.36 -10.88 2.48
CA ASP A 333 24.67 -10.25 2.68
C ASP A 333 24.74 -8.88 1.99
N ASN A 334 24.25 -8.80 0.75
CA ASN A 334 24.13 -7.57 -0.02
C ASN A 334 22.66 -7.27 -0.38
N ALA A 335 21.99 -6.47 0.44
CA ALA A 335 20.69 -5.87 0.15
C ALA A 335 20.57 -4.55 0.95
N PRO A 336 21.03 -3.41 0.41
CA PRO A 336 20.97 -2.15 1.12
C PRO A 336 19.52 -1.71 1.39
N HIS A 337 19.33 -0.71 2.26
CA HIS A 337 18.01 -0.19 2.56
C HIS A 337 17.34 0.45 1.33
N GLY A 338 16.04 0.24 1.16
CA GLY A 338 15.26 0.91 0.11
C GLY A 338 15.45 0.33 -1.29
N VAL A 339 15.74 -0.97 -1.40
CA VAL A 339 15.92 -1.67 -2.69
C VAL A 339 14.61 -2.23 -3.26
N GLY A 340 13.47 -1.97 -2.63
CA GLY A 340 12.16 -2.43 -3.09
C GLY A 340 12.10 -3.95 -3.25
N VAL A 341 11.86 -4.41 -4.48
CA VAL A 341 11.82 -5.84 -4.84
C VAL A 341 13.21 -6.53 -4.88
N GLY A 342 14.29 -5.78 -4.64
CA GLY A 342 15.63 -6.34 -4.45
C GLY A 342 16.39 -6.65 -5.73
N THR A 343 15.90 -6.24 -6.90
CA THR A 343 16.56 -6.44 -8.21
C THR A 343 18.02 -5.98 -8.17
N GLY A 344 18.94 -6.82 -8.65
CA GLY A 344 20.38 -6.54 -8.64
C GLY A 344 21.06 -6.71 -7.29
N THR A 345 20.37 -7.29 -6.30
CA THR A 345 20.89 -7.58 -4.96
C THR A 345 20.72 -9.06 -4.62
N ASP A 346 21.21 -9.50 -3.46
CA ASP A 346 20.99 -10.88 -2.99
C ASP A 346 19.51 -11.16 -2.63
N ALA A 347 18.70 -10.10 -2.47
CA ALA A 347 17.28 -10.19 -2.18
C ALA A 347 16.40 -10.28 -3.45
N GLU A 348 16.98 -10.34 -4.64
CA GLU A 348 16.20 -10.49 -5.88
C GLU A 348 15.35 -11.76 -5.80
N GLY A 349 14.03 -11.60 -6.02
CA GLY A 349 13.06 -12.70 -5.94
C GLY A 349 12.42 -12.89 -4.56
N TRP A 350 12.78 -12.09 -3.54
CA TRP A 350 12.26 -12.27 -2.18
C TRP A 350 10.73 -12.25 -2.09
N LEU A 351 10.07 -11.49 -2.96
CA LEU A 351 8.62 -11.34 -2.95
C LEU A 351 7.89 -12.60 -3.48
N TYR A 352 8.53 -13.36 -4.38
CA TYR A 352 8.02 -14.67 -4.80
C TYR A 352 8.12 -15.67 -3.64
N ASP A 353 9.28 -15.73 -2.96
CA ASP A 353 9.45 -16.58 -1.76
C ASP A 353 8.46 -16.20 -0.64
N ALA A 354 8.19 -14.90 -0.48
CA ALA A 354 7.23 -14.39 0.49
C ALA A 354 5.77 -14.73 0.12
N ALA A 355 5.44 -14.75 -1.18
CA ALA A 355 4.13 -15.19 -1.66
C ALA A 355 3.94 -16.70 -1.44
N ASP A 356 4.97 -17.52 -1.68
CA ASP A 356 4.93 -18.96 -1.36
C ASP A 356 4.70 -19.21 0.14
N PHE A 357 5.40 -18.46 1.00
CA PHE A 357 5.18 -18.48 2.45
C PHE A 357 3.74 -18.11 2.81
N TRP A 358 3.17 -17.09 2.15
CA TRP A 358 1.80 -16.66 2.37
C TRP A 358 0.78 -17.74 2.01
N GLU A 359 0.96 -18.41 0.87
CA GLU A 359 0.09 -19.54 0.48
C GLU A 359 0.17 -20.69 1.48
N GLU A 360 1.37 -21.05 1.95
CA GLU A 360 1.57 -22.08 2.97
C GLU A 360 0.89 -21.69 4.30
N ALA A 361 1.02 -20.43 4.70
CA ALA A 361 0.44 -19.91 5.93
C ALA A 361 -1.09 -19.89 5.92
N VAL A 362 -1.71 -19.63 4.77
CA VAL A 362 -3.17 -19.70 4.61
C VAL A 362 -3.63 -21.16 4.62
N ALA A 363 -2.96 -22.05 3.89
CA ALA A 363 -3.30 -23.48 3.87
C ALA A 363 -3.21 -24.12 5.26
N ALA A 364 -2.21 -23.76 6.07
CA ALA A 364 -2.03 -24.29 7.42
C ALA A 364 -3.11 -23.82 8.42
N GLN A 365 -3.90 -22.79 8.10
CA GLN A 365 -5.01 -22.31 8.94
C GLN A 365 -6.33 -23.03 8.62
N GLU A 366 -6.41 -23.69 7.46
CA GLU A 366 -7.59 -24.46 7.05
C GLU A 366 -7.60 -25.91 7.59
N GLU A 367 -6.43 -26.42 8.03
CA GLU A 367 -6.23 -27.74 8.65
C GLU A 367 -6.52 -27.76 10.16
#